data_AF-A0AA39R8X7-F1
#
_entry.id   AF-A0AA39R8X7-F1
#
_cell.length_a   1.000
_cell.length_b   1.000
_cell.length_c   1.000
_cell.angle_alpha   90.00
_cell.angle_beta   90.00
_cell.angle_gamma   90.00
#
_symmetry.space_group_name_H-M   'P 1'
#
loop_
_entity.id
_entity.type
_entity.pdbx_description
1 polymer ?
#
loop_
_entity_poly.entity_id
_entity_poly.type
_entity_poly.pdbx_seq_one_letter_code
_entity_poly.pdbx_strand_id
1 'polypeptide(L)'
;MHSITALAAVATMTSFVLVAGTPVGESAKISIPFPTGEAAVTAHPPVPTFGTAPTEQPDVAAALGNSNVRNYCPYPIYLYVCNQQGCGSVVTVAAKTGTWSAPISSTTGDGVSIKIGTAPGEVQKAILQLEYTNSNGLIYFDASQVNGNPFTQYGYTLTDNVGLEEWCPPPCTSCPFVFNTPTDGTVYNIPNSDSIGFSLCQHSG
;
A
#
# COMPACT_ATOMS: atom_id res chain seq x y z
N MET A 1 30.24 25.78 14.34
CA MET A 1 29.09 25.79 13.41
C MET A 1 29.16 24.47 12.64
N HIS A 2 28.46 23.43 13.11
CA HIS A 2 28.47 22.12 12.45
C HIS A 2 27.22 22.03 11.58
N SER A 3 27.44 22.07 10.26
CA SER A 3 26.39 21.86 9.27
C SER A 3 26.22 20.36 9.08
N ILE A 4 25.02 19.84 9.34
CA ILE A 4 24.65 18.45 9.06
C ILE A 4 23.90 18.45 7.73
N THR A 5 24.53 17.94 6.69
CA THR A 5 23.92 17.73 5.38
C THR A 5 23.01 16.50 5.48
N ALA A 6 21.70 16.70 5.38
CA ALA A 6 20.72 15.62 5.30
C ALA A 6 20.77 15.02 3.88
N LEU A 7 21.12 13.73 3.79
CA LEU A 7 21.04 12.95 2.57
C LEU A 7 19.58 12.51 2.38
N ALA A 8 18.87 13.11 1.42
CA ALA A 8 17.55 12.63 1.02
C ALA A 8 17.74 11.38 0.16
N ALA A 9 17.38 10.21 0.68
CA ALA A 9 17.27 9.00 -0.11
C ALA A 9 15.98 9.08 -0.94
N VAL A 10 16.12 9.39 -2.22
CA VAL A 10 15.05 9.20 -3.22
C VAL A 10 15.04 7.72 -3.55
N ALA A 11 14.09 6.98 -3.00
CA ALA A 11 13.81 5.62 -3.45
C ALA A 11 13.18 5.72 -4.85
N THR A 12 13.99 5.54 -5.89
CA THR A 12 13.49 5.38 -7.25
C THR A 12 12.76 4.04 -7.34
N MET A 13 11.44 4.08 -7.49
CA MET A 13 10.65 2.92 -7.88
C MET A 13 11.06 2.51 -9.30
N THR A 14 11.78 1.39 -9.40
CA THR A 14 12.10 0.76 -10.68
C THR A 14 10.83 0.12 -11.24
N SER A 15 10.51 0.40 -12.51
CA SER A 15 9.36 -0.18 -13.21
C SER A 15 9.43 -1.71 -13.22
N PHE A 16 8.34 -2.37 -12.79
CA PHE A 16 8.19 -3.82 -12.80
C PHE A 16 7.42 -4.31 -14.03
N VAL A 17 7.85 -5.45 -14.59
CA VAL A 17 7.12 -6.22 -15.60
C VAL A 17 6.42 -7.37 -14.88
N LEU A 18 5.09 -7.41 -14.88
CA LEU A 18 4.30 -8.50 -14.29
C LEU A 18 3.86 -9.53 -15.35
N VAL A 19 3.96 -10.80 -14.96
CA VAL A 19 3.37 -11.94 -15.67
C VAL A 19 1.91 -12.07 -15.21
N ALA A 20 0.97 -12.03 -16.14
CA ALA A 20 -0.47 -12.10 -15.85
C ALA A 20 -0.92 -13.51 -15.45
N GLY A 21 -1.73 -13.62 -14.39
CA GLY A 21 -2.52 -14.81 -14.10
C GLY A 21 -2.83 -15.07 -12.64
N THR A 22 -3.76 -14.34 -12.04
CA THR A 22 -4.48 -14.75 -10.80
C THR A 22 -5.99 -14.60 -10.99
N PRO A 23 -6.81 -15.51 -10.46
CA PRO A 23 -8.26 -15.45 -10.56
C PRO A 23 -8.84 -14.26 -9.77
N VAL A 24 -9.96 -13.75 -10.27
CA VAL A 24 -10.69 -12.60 -9.70
C VAL A 24 -11.36 -13.04 -8.39
N GLY A 25 -11.07 -12.36 -7.28
CA GLY A 25 -11.84 -12.50 -6.03
C GLY A 25 -11.08 -12.93 -4.77
N GLU A 26 -9.75 -13.06 -4.79
CA GLU A 26 -8.94 -13.31 -3.58
C GLU A 26 -7.69 -12.40 -3.60
N SER A 27 -7.26 -11.94 -2.43
CA SER A 27 -6.01 -11.19 -2.28
C SER A 27 -4.83 -12.10 -2.59
N ALA A 28 -4.06 -11.78 -3.61
CA ALA A 28 -2.88 -12.55 -3.96
C ALA A 28 -1.65 -12.00 -3.22
N LYS A 29 -1.00 -12.84 -2.41
CA LYS A 29 0.32 -12.56 -1.86
C LYS A 29 1.36 -12.66 -2.96
N ILE A 30 2.05 -11.57 -3.25
CA ILE A 30 3.20 -11.59 -4.17
C ILE A 30 4.45 -11.72 -3.31
N SER A 31 5.04 -12.91 -3.28
CA SER A 31 6.43 -13.05 -2.88
C SER A 31 7.28 -12.46 -4.00
N ILE A 32 7.77 -11.24 -3.83
CA ILE A 32 8.78 -10.67 -4.71
C ILE A 32 10.16 -11.20 -4.29
N PRO A 33 10.76 -12.16 -5.01
CA PRO A 33 12.18 -12.42 -4.80
C PRO A 33 12.95 -11.17 -5.20
N PHE A 34 13.70 -10.57 -4.27
CA PHE A 34 14.67 -9.54 -4.63
C PHE A 34 15.67 -10.15 -5.61
N PRO A 35 15.78 -9.65 -6.86
CA PRO A 35 16.69 -10.25 -7.82
C PRO A 35 18.13 -9.95 -7.41
N THR A 36 18.80 -10.94 -6.83
CA THR A 36 20.26 -10.99 -6.85
C THR A 36 20.68 -11.56 -8.20
N GLY A 37 20.90 -10.68 -9.19
CA GLY A 37 21.63 -11.03 -10.41
C GLY A 37 20.88 -10.78 -11.72
N GLU A 38 21.62 -10.18 -12.67
CA GLU A 38 21.31 -10.10 -14.10
C GLU A 38 20.89 -11.47 -14.66
N ALA A 39 19.78 -11.52 -15.38
CA ALA A 39 19.47 -12.63 -16.26
C ALA A 39 18.99 -12.12 -17.63
N ALA A 40 19.63 -12.66 -18.66
CA ALA A 40 19.49 -12.31 -20.06
C ALA A 40 18.12 -12.68 -20.65
N VAL A 41 17.63 -11.81 -21.53
CA VAL A 41 16.40 -12.00 -22.31
C VAL A 41 16.63 -13.07 -23.38
N THR A 42 15.89 -14.18 -23.29
CA THR A 42 15.82 -15.18 -24.37
C THR A 42 14.45 -15.06 -25.06
N ALA A 43 14.45 -14.91 -26.38
CA ALA A 43 13.25 -14.71 -27.19
C ALA A 43 12.35 -15.98 -27.25
N HIS A 44 11.03 -15.77 -27.27
CA HIS A 44 10.01 -16.82 -27.38
C HIS A 44 9.41 -16.89 -28.81
N PRO A 45 9.04 -18.08 -29.32
CA PRO A 45 8.45 -18.27 -30.67
C PRO A 45 7.00 -17.77 -30.81
N PRO A 46 6.47 -17.65 -32.06
CA PRO A 46 5.16 -17.06 -32.34
C PRO A 46 3.95 -17.90 -31.88
N VAL A 47 2.93 -17.20 -31.36
CA VAL A 47 1.65 -17.74 -30.87
C VAL A 47 0.65 -17.93 -32.04
N PRO A 48 -0.18 -19.00 -32.05
CA PRO A 48 -1.21 -19.21 -33.07
C PRO A 48 -2.44 -18.29 -32.89
N THR A 49 -3.02 -17.89 -34.02
CA THR A 49 -4.24 -17.08 -34.14
C THR A 49 -5.51 -17.87 -33.80
N PHE A 50 -6.32 -17.36 -32.86
CA PHE A 50 -7.69 -17.84 -32.60
C PHE A 50 -8.73 -16.78 -32.99
N GLY A 51 -9.87 -17.27 -33.48
CA GLY A 51 -10.89 -16.54 -34.22
C GLY A 51 -11.90 -15.73 -33.40
N THR A 52 -12.67 -14.95 -34.18
CA THR A 52 -13.95 -14.26 -33.87
C THR A 52 -13.99 -13.41 -32.60
N ALA A 53 -13.89 -12.10 -32.82
CA ALA A 53 -13.98 -11.05 -31.80
C ALA A 53 -15.31 -11.11 -31.02
N PRO A 54 -15.28 -11.11 -29.67
CA PRO A 54 -16.47 -10.89 -28.87
C PRO A 54 -16.92 -9.43 -29.01
N THR A 55 -18.22 -9.24 -29.16
CA THR A 55 -18.89 -7.93 -29.09
C THR A 55 -18.50 -7.23 -27.79
N GLU A 56 -17.76 -6.12 -27.91
CA GLU A 56 -17.44 -5.18 -26.84
C GLU A 56 -18.74 -4.69 -26.19
N GLN A 57 -19.03 -5.22 -25.00
CA GLN A 57 -20.03 -4.63 -24.12
C GLN A 57 -19.45 -3.28 -23.65
N PRO A 58 -20.23 -2.16 -23.71
CA PRO A 58 -19.72 -0.87 -23.29
C PRO A 58 -19.23 -0.96 -21.85
N ASP A 59 -17.94 -0.69 -21.69
CA ASP A 59 -17.22 -0.73 -20.42
C ASP A 59 -17.85 0.33 -19.51
N VAL A 60 -18.70 -0.11 -18.59
CA VAL A 60 -19.16 0.74 -17.50
C VAL A 60 -17.90 0.98 -16.68
N ALA A 61 -17.25 2.14 -16.88
CA ALA A 61 -16.01 2.51 -16.20
C ALA A 61 -16.10 2.06 -14.74
N ALA A 62 -15.37 0.99 -14.42
CA ALA A 62 -15.48 0.35 -13.12
C ALA A 62 -15.13 1.40 -12.07
N ALA A 63 -16.04 1.63 -11.13
CA ALA A 63 -15.77 2.55 -10.03
C ALA A 63 -14.55 2.02 -9.27
N LEU A 64 -13.53 2.84 -9.11
CA LEU A 64 -12.36 2.49 -8.30
C LEU A 64 -12.79 2.34 -6.84
N GLY A 65 -12.14 1.43 -6.13
CA GLY A 65 -12.36 1.27 -4.70
C GLY A 65 -11.72 2.41 -3.89
N ASN A 66 -11.64 2.20 -2.58
CA ASN A 66 -11.16 3.21 -1.64
C ASN A 66 -9.94 2.71 -0.85
N SER A 67 -9.07 3.65 -0.48
CA SER A 67 -8.13 3.48 0.63
C SER A 67 -8.79 3.97 1.93
N ASN A 68 -8.68 3.17 2.99
CA ASN A 68 -9.36 3.44 4.26
C ASN A 68 -8.40 3.38 5.44
N VAL A 69 -8.57 4.30 6.40
CA VAL A 69 -7.87 4.25 7.69
C VAL A 69 -8.88 4.40 8.83
N ARG A 70 -8.89 3.45 9.77
CA ARG A 70 -9.75 3.43 10.94
C ARG A 70 -8.94 3.61 12.21
N ASN A 71 -9.39 4.51 13.08
CA ASN A 71 -8.73 4.83 14.32
C ASN A 71 -9.55 4.33 15.52
N TYR A 72 -9.14 3.21 16.11
CA TYR A 72 -9.69 2.73 17.39
C TYR A 72 -8.87 3.22 18.59
N CYS A 73 -7.79 3.96 18.36
CA CYS A 73 -6.91 4.43 19.43
C CYS A 73 -7.63 5.41 20.37
N PRO A 74 -7.22 5.52 21.65
CA PRO A 74 -7.84 6.44 22.60
C PRO A 74 -7.50 7.92 22.32
N TYR A 75 -6.70 8.21 21.30
CA TYR A 75 -6.25 9.53 20.87
C TYR A 75 -6.47 9.73 19.36
N PRO A 76 -6.55 10.99 18.87
CA PRO A 76 -6.61 11.24 17.44
C PRO A 76 -5.30 10.83 16.75
N ILE A 77 -5.41 10.39 15.50
CA ILE A 77 -4.26 10.15 14.63
C ILE A 77 -4.23 11.20 13.52
N TYR A 78 -3.08 11.29 12.86
CA TYR A 78 -2.84 12.22 11.78
C TYR A 78 -2.41 11.45 10.54
N LEU A 79 -2.93 11.85 9.39
CA LEU A 79 -2.61 11.29 8.09
C LEU A 79 -1.94 12.33 7.22
N TYR A 80 -0.95 11.92 6.44
CA TYR A 80 -0.33 12.74 5.41
C TYR A 80 -0.21 11.92 4.14
N VAL A 81 -1.09 12.21 3.18
CA VAL A 81 -1.18 11.48 1.92
C VAL A 81 -0.23 12.13 0.92
N CYS A 82 0.70 11.33 0.42
CA CYS A 82 1.72 11.74 -0.54
C CYS A 82 1.66 10.87 -1.80
N ASN A 83 1.96 11.46 -2.94
CA ASN A 83 2.17 10.77 -4.21
C ASN A 83 3.36 11.39 -4.96
N GLN A 84 3.53 11.08 -6.25
CA GLN A 84 4.68 11.57 -7.01
C GLN A 84 4.70 13.10 -7.20
N GLN A 85 3.55 13.75 -7.08
CA GLN A 85 3.37 15.19 -7.29
C GLN A 85 3.55 16.00 -5.99
N GLY A 86 3.59 15.33 -4.83
CA GLY A 86 3.80 15.95 -3.53
C GLY A 86 2.86 15.38 -2.47
N CYS A 87 2.66 16.13 -1.39
CA CYS A 87 1.79 15.73 -0.29
C CYS A 87 0.67 16.76 -0.09
N GLY A 88 -0.51 16.28 0.30
CA GLY A 88 -1.68 17.12 0.62
C GLY A 88 -1.55 17.82 1.97
N SER A 89 -2.66 18.31 2.52
CA SER A 89 -2.69 18.79 3.92
C SER A 89 -2.75 17.62 4.90
N VAL A 90 -2.21 17.79 6.11
CA VAL A 90 -2.39 16.81 7.19
C VAL A 90 -3.88 16.70 7.55
N VAL A 91 -4.39 15.47 7.63
CA VAL A 91 -5.77 15.16 8.01
C VAL A 91 -5.79 14.59 9.42
N THR A 92 -6.71 15.04 10.27
CA THR A 92 -6.92 14.47 11.60
C THR A 92 -8.06 13.45 11.57
N VAL A 93 -7.84 12.27 12.14
CA VAL A 93 -8.86 11.25 12.31
C VAL A 93 -9.17 11.11 13.80
N ALA A 94 -10.43 11.32 14.15
CA ALA A 94 -10.89 11.32 15.54
C ALA A 94 -10.57 10.00 16.27
N ALA A 95 -10.39 10.08 17.58
CA ALA A 95 -10.16 8.92 18.44
C ALA A 95 -11.34 7.92 18.42
N LYS A 96 -11.05 6.65 18.72
CA LYS A 96 -11.97 5.50 18.95
C LYS A 96 -12.85 5.06 17.78
N THR A 97 -13.37 5.99 16.98
CA THR A 97 -14.36 5.73 15.93
C THR A 97 -14.09 6.48 14.63
N GLY A 98 -13.02 7.28 14.59
CA GLY A 98 -12.70 8.06 13.40
C GLY A 98 -12.35 7.16 12.23
N THR A 99 -12.87 7.50 11.06
CA THR A 99 -12.55 6.84 9.80
C THR A 99 -12.19 7.91 8.77
N TRP A 100 -11.11 7.66 8.04
CA TRP A 100 -10.77 8.38 6.82
C TRP A 100 -10.91 7.43 5.64
N SER A 101 -11.39 7.96 4.51
CA SER A 101 -11.54 7.22 3.27
C SER A 101 -11.30 8.16 2.10
N ALA A 102 -10.57 7.68 1.09
CA ALA A 102 -10.41 8.37 -0.18
C ALA A 102 -10.44 7.35 -1.33
N PRO A 103 -10.97 7.73 -2.51
CA PRO A 103 -10.88 6.89 -3.69
C PRO A 103 -9.42 6.55 -4.02
N ILE A 104 -9.20 5.34 -4.52
CA ILE A 104 -7.91 4.94 -5.09
C ILE A 104 -7.58 5.85 -6.28
N SER A 105 -6.31 6.21 -6.42
CA SER A 105 -5.86 7.07 -7.52
C SER A 105 -6.18 6.42 -8.86
N SER A 106 -6.83 7.17 -9.75
CA SER A 106 -7.08 6.73 -11.13
C SER A 106 -5.83 6.78 -11.99
N THR A 107 -4.75 7.42 -11.51
CA THR A 107 -3.50 7.53 -12.25
C THR A 107 -2.72 6.23 -12.13
N THR A 108 -2.60 5.53 -13.25
CA THR A 108 -1.80 4.31 -13.35
C THR A 108 -0.31 4.60 -13.08
N GLY A 109 0.30 3.81 -12.20
CA GLY A 109 1.71 3.93 -11.83
C GLY A 109 2.02 5.04 -10.82
N ASP A 110 0.99 5.77 -10.35
CA ASP A 110 1.16 6.74 -9.27
C ASP A 110 1.17 6.00 -7.93
N GLY A 111 2.35 5.92 -7.33
CA GLY A 111 2.53 5.36 -5.99
C GLY A 111 2.04 6.36 -4.95
N VAL A 112 1.10 5.93 -4.12
CA VAL A 112 0.54 6.70 -3.01
C VAL A 112 1.04 6.11 -1.70
N SER A 113 1.46 6.98 -0.79
CA SER A 113 1.83 6.64 0.58
C SER A 113 0.97 7.44 1.56
N ILE A 114 0.21 6.74 2.39
CA ILE A 114 -0.57 7.30 3.48
C ILE A 114 0.26 7.15 4.75
N LYS A 115 0.88 8.25 5.20
CA LYS A 115 1.71 8.28 6.41
C LYS A 115 0.86 8.53 7.64
N ILE A 116 1.04 7.74 8.69
CA ILE A 116 0.12 7.66 9.83
C ILE A 116 0.86 7.88 11.15
N GLY A 117 0.47 8.88 11.93
CA GLY A 117 1.16 9.26 13.17
C GLY A 117 0.30 9.73 14.31
N THR A 118 0.94 9.98 15.45
CA THR A 118 0.28 10.39 16.70
C THR A 118 0.35 11.90 16.94
N ALA A 119 1.14 12.61 16.14
CA ALA A 119 1.16 14.08 16.10
C ALA A 119 1.29 14.63 14.66
N PRO A 120 0.81 15.86 14.39
CA PRO A 120 0.84 16.45 13.05
C PRO A 120 2.24 16.59 12.43
N GLY A 121 3.28 16.77 13.24
CA GLY A 121 4.66 16.89 12.77
C GLY A 121 5.36 15.54 12.53
N GLU A 122 4.81 14.44 13.05
CA GLU A 122 5.41 13.10 12.92
C GLU A 122 5.18 12.50 11.54
N VAL A 123 3.99 12.70 10.97
CA VAL A 123 3.62 12.18 9.65
C VAL A 123 4.52 12.68 8.52
N GLN A 124 5.21 13.82 8.72
CA GLN A 124 6.18 14.36 7.77
C GLN A 124 7.54 13.65 7.83
N LYS A 125 7.83 12.94 8.91
CA LYS A 125 9.12 12.26 9.13
C LYS A 125 9.17 10.86 8.54
N ALA A 126 8.08 10.42 7.90
CA ALA A 126 7.81 9.03 7.48
C ALA A 126 7.83 8.08 8.70
N ILE A 127 6.75 7.35 8.91
CA ILE A 127 6.54 6.53 10.11
C ILE A 127 5.86 5.24 9.65
N LEU A 128 4.69 4.88 10.21
CA LEU A 128 3.86 3.81 9.70
C LEU A 128 3.15 4.28 8.42
N GLN A 129 3.16 3.44 7.40
CA GLN A 129 2.66 3.77 6.07
C GLN A 129 1.76 2.65 5.55
N LEU A 130 0.64 3.04 4.93
CA LEU A 130 -0.08 2.22 3.96
C LEU A 130 0.32 2.73 2.58
N GLU A 131 0.97 1.88 1.79
CA GLU A 131 1.46 2.23 0.46
C GLU A 131 0.65 1.48 -0.58
N TYR A 132 0.31 2.13 -1.69
CA TYR A 132 -0.36 1.47 -2.80
C TYR A 132 -0.05 2.08 -4.16
N THR A 133 -0.16 1.29 -5.22
CA THR A 133 -0.05 1.72 -6.61
C THR A 133 -1.15 1.06 -7.44
N ASN A 134 -1.93 1.86 -8.16
CA ASN A 134 -2.87 1.34 -9.15
C ASN A 134 -2.11 1.05 -10.45
N SER A 135 -2.17 -0.18 -10.94
CA SER A 135 -1.54 -0.57 -12.21
C SER A 135 -2.27 -1.73 -12.87
N ASN A 136 -2.58 -1.57 -14.16
CA ASN A 136 -3.15 -2.63 -15.01
C ASN A 136 -4.41 -3.29 -14.42
N GLY A 137 -5.33 -2.50 -13.88
CA GLY A 137 -6.58 -3.02 -13.30
C GLY A 137 -6.44 -3.61 -11.88
N LEU A 138 -5.24 -3.55 -11.30
CA LEU A 138 -4.95 -4.03 -9.96
C LEU A 138 -4.45 -2.89 -9.06
N ILE A 139 -4.68 -3.02 -7.77
CA ILE A 139 -3.99 -2.25 -6.75
C ILE A 139 -2.94 -3.16 -6.14
N TYR A 140 -1.69 -2.72 -6.15
CA TYR A 140 -0.61 -3.32 -5.38
C TYR A 140 -0.45 -2.52 -4.10
N PHE A 141 -0.42 -3.18 -2.94
CA PHE A 141 -0.37 -2.47 -1.66
C PHE A 141 0.39 -3.24 -0.60
N ASP A 142 0.89 -2.50 0.37
CA ASP A 142 1.67 -3.03 1.49
C ASP A 142 1.58 -2.10 2.70
N ALA A 143 2.11 -2.60 3.82
CA ALA A 143 2.32 -1.81 5.02
C ALA A 143 3.83 -1.69 5.27
N SER A 144 4.27 -0.49 5.65
CA SER A 144 5.68 -0.20 5.86
C SER A 144 5.90 0.55 7.17
N GLN A 145 6.89 0.09 7.95
CA GLN A 145 7.36 0.74 9.16
C GLN A 145 8.87 0.99 9.15
N VAL A 146 9.49 0.99 7.97
CA VAL A 146 10.92 1.25 7.75
C VAL A 146 11.38 2.56 8.43
N ASN A 147 10.51 3.56 8.47
CA ASN A 147 10.80 4.86 9.06
C ASN A 147 10.30 5.01 10.52
N GLY A 148 9.79 3.94 11.11
CA GLY A 148 9.34 3.87 12.50
C GLY A 148 7.85 3.57 12.64
N ASN A 149 7.45 3.22 13.86
CA ASN A 149 6.06 2.87 14.17
C ASN A 149 5.67 3.45 15.55
N PRO A 150 4.78 4.46 15.61
CA PRO A 150 4.34 5.02 16.88
C PRO A 150 3.22 4.18 17.55
N PHE A 151 2.73 3.14 16.88
CA PHE A 151 1.63 2.28 17.36
C PHE A 151 2.12 0.95 17.94
N THR A 152 3.41 0.82 18.25
CA THR A 152 4.02 -0.44 18.75
C THR A 152 3.33 -1.02 19.98
N GLN A 153 2.71 -0.19 20.82
CA GLN A 153 2.01 -0.64 22.03
C GLN A 153 0.57 -1.12 21.79
N TYR A 154 -0.02 -0.85 20.62
CA TYR A 154 -1.46 -1.03 20.39
C TYR A 154 -1.82 -1.99 19.26
N GLY A 155 -0.95 -2.18 18.27
CA GLY A 155 -1.24 -3.04 17.14
C GLY A 155 -2.01 -2.37 16.03
N TYR A 156 -1.96 -3.02 14.87
CA TYR A 156 -2.70 -2.62 13.68
C TYR A 156 -2.98 -3.80 12.76
N THR A 157 -4.00 -3.63 11.93
CA THR A 157 -4.45 -4.63 10.96
C THR A 157 -4.42 -4.04 9.55
N LEU A 158 -3.76 -4.74 8.62
CA LEU A 158 -3.89 -4.50 7.18
C LEU A 158 -5.05 -5.35 6.66
N THR A 159 -5.93 -4.75 5.86
CA THR A 159 -7.18 -5.38 5.40
C THR A 159 -7.48 -5.02 3.96
N ASP A 160 -8.36 -5.80 3.34
CA ASP A 160 -9.12 -5.41 2.14
C ASP A 160 -10.58 -5.88 2.24
N ASN A 161 -11.40 -5.55 1.24
CA ASN A 161 -12.81 -5.98 1.17
C ASN A 161 -13.02 -7.34 0.50
N VAL A 162 -11.96 -8.06 0.13
CA VAL A 162 -12.05 -9.38 -0.52
C VAL A 162 -11.56 -10.52 0.38
N GLY A 163 -11.01 -10.22 1.56
CA GLY A 163 -10.78 -11.20 2.63
C GLY A 163 -9.43 -11.14 3.32
N LEU A 164 -8.54 -10.20 2.97
CA LEU A 164 -7.28 -10.01 3.68
C LEU A 164 -7.54 -9.45 5.09
N GLU A 165 -6.91 -10.07 6.08
CA GLU A 165 -6.83 -9.57 7.45
C GLU A 165 -5.50 -9.98 8.08
N GLU A 166 -4.50 -9.11 7.99
CA GLU A 166 -3.14 -9.33 8.53
C GLU A 166 -2.95 -8.49 9.79
N TRP A 167 -2.83 -9.18 10.92
CA TRP A 167 -2.75 -8.56 12.24
C TRP A 167 -1.30 -8.48 12.75
N CYS A 168 -0.89 -7.28 13.16
CA CYS A 168 0.39 -7.02 13.79
C CYS A 168 0.17 -6.77 15.30
N PRO A 169 0.37 -7.77 16.18
CA PRO A 169 0.12 -7.64 17.62
C PRO A 169 1.19 -6.78 18.33
N PRO A 170 0.84 -6.14 19.46
CA PRO A 170 1.83 -5.56 20.37
C PRO A 170 2.78 -6.62 20.97
N PRO A 171 4.09 -6.31 21.18
CA PRO A 171 4.77 -5.12 20.69
C PRO A 171 5.09 -5.25 19.20
N CYS A 172 4.58 -4.32 18.37
CA CYS A 172 4.64 -4.38 16.89
C CYS A 172 6.00 -4.00 16.32
N THR A 173 7.08 -4.54 16.89
CA THR A 173 8.45 -4.22 16.51
C THR A 173 8.89 -4.94 15.25
N SER A 174 8.29 -6.09 14.92
CA SER A 174 8.50 -6.79 13.67
C SER A 174 7.27 -7.61 13.32
N CYS A 175 6.70 -7.34 12.14
CA CYS A 175 5.57 -8.08 11.60
C CYS A 175 5.94 -8.61 10.21
N PRO A 176 5.75 -9.92 9.91
CA PRO A 176 6.26 -10.53 8.68
C PRO A 176 5.71 -9.91 7.39
N PHE A 177 4.47 -9.40 7.42
CA PHE A 177 3.82 -8.79 6.26
C PHE A 177 4.17 -7.31 6.08
N VAL A 178 4.87 -6.71 7.03
CA VAL A 178 5.21 -5.29 7.04
C VAL A 178 6.66 -5.13 6.63
N PHE A 179 6.96 -4.15 5.78
CA PHE A 179 8.33 -3.75 5.51
C PHE A 179 8.95 -3.13 6.79
N ASN A 180 9.86 -3.86 7.44
CA ASN A 180 10.66 -3.35 8.58
C ASN A 180 11.99 -2.77 8.08
N THR A 181 12.42 -3.22 6.91
CA THR A 181 13.57 -2.77 6.13
C THR A 181 13.13 -2.58 4.68
N PRO A 182 13.95 -1.93 3.82
CA PRO A 182 13.63 -1.83 2.39
C PRO A 182 13.60 -3.17 1.63
N THR A 183 13.99 -4.28 2.28
CA THR A 183 14.22 -5.57 1.62
C THR A 183 13.45 -6.75 2.24
N ASP A 184 12.47 -6.50 3.10
CA ASP A 184 11.59 -7.54 3.67
C ASP A 184 10.12 -7.26 3.35
N GLY A 185 9.16 -7.78 4.13
CA GLY A 185 7.74 -7.47 3.96
C GLY A 185 7.01 -8.28 2.88
N THR A 186 5.76 -7.90 2.62
CA THR A 186 4.89 -8.57 1.64
C THR A 186 4.09 -7.53 0.87
N VAL A 187 4.02 -7.69 -0.45
CA VAL A 187 3.13 -6.92 -1.32
C VAL A 187 1.92 -7.77 -1.67
N TYR A 188 0.74 -7.18 -1.52
CA TYR A 188 -0.54 -7.77 -1.84
C TYR A 188 -1.08 -7.13 -3.12
N ASN A 189 -1.98 -7.83 -3.82
CA ASN A 189 -2.76 -7.21 -4.89
C ASN A 189 -4.21 -7.69 -4.92
N ILE A 190 -5.08 -6.78 -5.37
CA ILE A 190 -6.53 -6.96 -5.56
C ILE A 190 -7.00 -6.19 -6.81
N PRO A 191 -8.17 -6.48 -7.38
CA PRO A 191 -8.78 -5.63 -8.42
C PRO A 191 -8.88 -4.16 -7.99
N ASN A 192 -8.71 -3.22 -8.91
CA ASN A 192 -8.74 -1.80 -8.55
C ASN A 192 -10.14 -1.22 -8.28
N SER A 193 -11.19 -2.02 -8.51
CA SER A 193 -12.55 -1.78 -8.03
C SER A 193 -12.71 -2.07 -6.54
N ASP A 194 -11.76 -2.78 -5.93
CA ASP A 194 -11.77 -3.19 -4.53
C ASP A 194 -11.03 -2.18 -3.63
N SER A 195 -11.32 -2.28 -2.33
CA SER A 195 -10.88 -1.34 -1.31
C SER A 195 -9.86 -1.96 -0.36
N ILE A 196 -8.84 -1.19 -0.03
CA ILE A 196 -7.83 -1.53 0.98
C ILE A 196 -8.10 -0.76 2.27
N GLY A 197 -7.59 -1.27 3.40
CA GLY A 197 -7.86 -0.70 4.70
C GLY A 197 -6.76 -0.92 5.71
N PHE A 198 -6.63 0.03 6.63
CA PHE A 198 -5.72 -0.04 7.76
C PHE A 198 -6.46 0.31 9.05
N SER A 199 -6.46 -0.57 10.03
CA SER A 199 -7.14 -0.38 11.32
C SER A 199 -6.12 -0.32 12.45
N LEU A 200 -6.12 0.77 13.23
CA LEU A 200 -5.17 0.99 14.33
C LEU A 200 -5.82 0.76 15.68
N CYS A 201 -5.09 0.15 16.61
CA CYS A 201 -5.53 -0.08 18.00
C CYS A 201 -6.83 -0.89 18.14
N GLN A 202 -7.19 -1.70 17.14
CA GLN A 202 -8.46 -2.44 17.13
C GLN A 202 -8.61 -3.43 18.29
N HIS A 203 -7.49 -3.91 18.84
CA HIS A 203 -7.44 -4.90 19.91
C HIS A 203 -6.94 -4.34 21.26
N SER A 204 -6.82 -3.02 21.40
CA SER A 204 -6.47 -2.41 22.69
C SER A 204 -7.72 -2.29 23.57
N GLY A 205 -7.98 -3.34 24.35
CA GLY A 205 -8.98 -3.38 25.42
C GLY A 205 -8.40 -2.99 26.78
#